data_AF-A0AAV3UZQ3-F1
#
_entry.id   AF-A0AAV3UZQ3-F1
#
_cell.length_a   1.000
_cell.length_b   1.000
_cell.length_c   1.000
_cell.angle_alpha   90.00
_cell.angle_beta   90.00
_cell.angle_gamma   90.00
#
_symmetry.space_group_name_H-M   'P 1'
#
loop_
_entity.id
_entity.type
_entity.pdbx_description
1 polymer ?
#
loop_
_entity_poly.entity_id
_entity_poly.type
_entity_poly.pdbx_seq_one_letter_code
_entity_poly.pdbx_strand_id
1 'polypeptide(L)'
;MKKSLTWANSLDWFFALLALLAGLAVLETFVIGKHYIIPTILLVITVLFGNMAWYGLTQSQWAKRVNFWCGFLLTSHGFFALFWSKKYREILGEQFLLVCGVITLTFLVLTCMYAKRNRLFAKD
;
A
#
# COMPACT_ATOMS: atom_id res chain seq x y z
N MET A 1 23.83 -8.62 4.36
CA MET A 1 22.58 -7.84 4.25
C MET A 1 21.59 -8.35 5.30
N LYS A 2 21.15 -7.54 6.26
CA LYS A 2 20.05 -7.94 7.16
C LYS A 2 18.85 -8.30 6.28
N LYS A 3 18.22 -9.46 6.50
CA LYS A 3 17.04 -9.91 5.74
C LYS A 3 15.98 -8.81 5.80
N SER A 4 15.83 -8.02 4.74
CA SER A 4 14.92 -6.87 4.68
C SER A 4 13.49 -7.30 4.39
N LEU A 5 13.31 -8.47 3.78
CA LEU A 5 12.03 -9.11 3.49
C LEU A 5 11.55 -9.87 4.73
N THR A 6 10.93 -9.13 5.64
CA THR A 6 10.33 -9.67 6.87
C THR A 6 8.96 -9.03 7.08
N TRP A 7 8.13 -9.66 7.91
CA TRP A 7 6.86 -9.12 8.36
C TRP A 7 6.98 -7.72 9.01
N ALA A 8 8.14 -7.37 9.58
CA ALA A 8 8.38 -6.04 10.13
C ALA A 8 8.44 -4.95 9.05
N ASN A 9 8.75 -5.32 7.82
CA ASN A 9 8.92 -4.38 6.70
C ASN A 9 7.88 -4.58 5.59
N SER A 10 6.84 -5.40 5.82
CA SER A 10 5.88 -5.77 4.78
C SER A 10 5.16 -4.56 4.18
N LEU A 11 4.64 -3.66 5.02
CA LEU A 11 3.97 -2.44 4.53
C LEU A 11 4.97 -1.45 3.93
N ASP A 12 6.22 -1.41 4.39
CA ASP A 12 7.22 -0.51 3.82
C ASP A 12 7.59 -0.95 2.39
N TRP A 13 7.71 -2.26 2.17
CA TRP A 13 7.89 -2.83 0.83
C TRP A 13 6.65 -2.63 -0.04
N PHE A 14 5.45 -2.66 0.53
CA PHE A 14 4.24 -2.29 -0.20
C PHE A 14 4.28 -0.82 -0.65
N PHE A 15 4.68 0.11 0.21
CA PHE A 15 4.89 1.51 -0.17
C PHE A 15 6.02 1.67 -1.20
N ALA A 16 7.09 0.88 -1.11
CA ALA A 16 8.16 0.88 -2.11
C ALA A 16 7.65 0.42 -3.48
N LEU A 17 6.80 -0.63 -3.50
CA LEU A 17 6.14 -1.11 -4.71
C LEU A 17 5.19 -0.04 -5.28
N LEU A 18 4.38 0.62 -4.44
CA LEU A 18 3.52 1.71 -4.89
C LEU A 18 4.32 2.87 -5.47
N ALA A 19 5.43 3.25 -4.85
CA ALA A 19 6.33 4.28 -5.37
C ALA A 19 6.92 3.87 -6.73
N LEU A 20 7.33 2.60 -6.88
CA LEU A 20 7.83 2.09 -8.15
C LEU A 20 6.75 2.15 -9.25
N LEU A 21 5.55 1.62 -8.97
CA LEU A 21 4.44 1.62 -9.92
C LEU A 21 3.99 3.05 -10.28
N ALA A 22 3.90 3.94 -9.30
CA ALA A 22 3.57 5.34 -9.53
C ALA A 22 4.66 6.05 -10.35
N GLY A 23 5.94 5.77 -10.08
CA GLY A 23 7.06 6.27 -10.88
C GLY A 23 7.01 5.79 -12.34
N LEU A 24 6.66 4.53 -12.57
CA LEU A 24 6.45 4.01 -13.93
C LEU A 24 5.26 4.71 -14.62
N ALA A 25 4.16 4.95 -13.91
CA ALA A 25 3.02 5.69 -14.43
C ALA A 25 3.34 7.17 -14.72
N VAL A 26 4.22 7.82 -13.93
CA VAL A 26 4.76 9.15 -14.23
C VAL A 26 5.53 9.14 -15.55
N LEU A 27 6.41 8.14 -15.75
CA LEU A 27 7.16 7.99 -17.00
C LEU A 27 6.25 7.75 -18.20
N GLU A 28 5.26 6.87 -18.06
CA GLU A 28 4.27 6.61 -19.11
C GLU A 28 3.52 7.89 -19.51
N THR A 29 2.97 8.61 -18.52
CA THR A 29 2.15 9.79 -18.77
C THR A 29 2.95 10.99 -19.29
N PHE A 30 4.21 11.18 -18.86
CA PHE A 30 5.11 12.20 -19.42
C PHE A 30 5.56 11.85 -20.85
N VAL A 31 6.05 10.63 -21.08
CA VAL A 31 6.73 10.25 -22.33
C VAL A 31 5.73 9.91 -23.44
N ILE A 32 4.72 9.10 -23.13
CA ILE A 32 3.74 8.62 -24.12
C ILE A 32 2.57 9.60 -24.20
N GLY A 33 2.01 9.98 -23.05
CA GLY A 33 0.84 10.86 -22.98
C GLY A 33 1.13 12.32 -23.32
N LYS A 34 2.40 12.77 -23.22
CA LYS A 34 2.81 14.18 -23.42
C LYS A 34 1.99 15.16 -22.58
N HIS A 35 1.51 14.73 -21.42
CA HIS A 35 0.81 15.58 -20.45
C HIS A 35 1.81 16.17 -19.44
N TYR A 36 1.53 17.36 -18.90
CA TYR A 36 2.39 17.99 -17.88
C TYR A 36 1.78 17.99 -16.47
N ILE A 37 0.51 18.36 -16.34
CA ILE A 37 -0.13 18.54 -15.02
C ILE A 37 -0.35 17.21 -14.30
N ILE A 38 -0.97 16.23 -14.97
CA ILE A 38 -1.28 14.91 -14.41
C ILE A 38 -0.02 14.22 -13.85
N PRO A 39 1.08 14.07 -14.61
CA PRO A 39 2.26 13.40 -14.08
C PRO A 39 2.96 14.19 -12.98
N THR A 40 2.83 15.52 -12.94
CA THR A 40 3.42 16.33 -11.85
C THR A 40 2.73 16.03 -10.51
N ILE A 41 1.38 15.96 -10.49
CA ILE A 41 0.64 15.57 -9.29
C ILE A 41 0.96 14.12 -8.90
N LEU A 42 1.03 13.22 -9.88
CA LEU A 42 1.38 11.82 -9.66
C LEU A 42 2.81 11.67 -9.12
N LEU A 43 3.76 12.51 -9.56
CA LEU A 43 5.13 12.54 -9.06
C LEU A 43 5.18 12.94 -7.58
N VAL A 44 4.36 13.91 -7.15
CA VAL A 44 4.26 14.26 -5.72
C VAL A 44 3.87 13.03 -4.89
N ILE A 45 2.83 12.31 -5.31
CA ILE A 45 2.38 11.09 -4.62
C ILE A 45 3.46 10.01 -4.65
N THR A 46 4.16 9.86 -5.78
CA THR A 46 5.28 8.92 -5.95
C THR A 46 6.39 9.19 -4.93
N VAL A 47 6.80 10.45 -4.80
CA VAL A 47 7.83 10.88 -3.85
C VAL A 47 7.39 10.68 -2.41
N LEU A 48 6.12 10.97 -2.08
CA LEU A 48 5.58 10.71 -0.74
C LEU A 48 5.63 9.21 -0.41
N PHE A 49 5.18 8.34 -1.30
CA PHE A 49 5.27 6.89 -1.10
C PHE A 49 6.72 6.40 -0.96
N GLY A 50 7.64 6.93 -1.78
CA GLY A 50 9.06 6.61 -1.69
C GLY A 50 9.66 6.99 -0.34
N ASN A 51 9.32 8.18 0.18
CA ASN A 51 9.75 8.62 1.51
C ASN A 51 9.17 7.73 2.61
N MET A 52 7.88 7.43 2.56
CA MET A 52 7.23 6.54 3.53
C MET A 52 7.86 5.15 3.55
N ALA A 53 8.20 4.61 2.37
CA ALA A 53 8.92 3.35 2.24
C ALA A 53 10.33 3.45 2.85
N TRP A 54 11.09 4.48 2.49
CA TRP A 54 12.47 4.66 2.96
C TRP A 54 12.56 4.82 4.47
N TYR A 55 11.75 5.71 5.05
CA TYR A 55 11.72 5.91 6.50
C TYR A 55 11.20 4.68 7.25
N GLY A 56 10.24 3.96 6.68
CA GLY A 56 9.79 2.67 7.21
C GLY A 56 10.92 1.63 7.22
N LEU A 57 11.63 1.47 6.11
CA LEU A 57 12.75 0.50 5.99
C LEU A 57 13.92 0.83 6.91
N THR A 58 14.19 2.13 7.14
CA THR A 58 15.19 2.61 8.11
C THR A 58 14.72 2.55 9.58
N GLN A 59 13.56 1.93 9.84
CA GLN A 59 12.98 1.68 11.17
C GLN A 59 12.56 2.95 11.94
N SER A 60 12.21 4.02 11.22
CA SER A 60 11.64 5.20 11.84
C SER A 60 10.23 4.92 12.39
N GLN A 61 10.05 5.10 13.69
CA GLN A 61 8.79 4.76 14.39
C GLN A 61 7.58 5.53 13.87
N TRP A 62 7.74 6.82 13.55
CA TRP A 62 6.64 7.62 13.01
C TRP A 62 6.18 7.09 11.65
N ALA A 63 7.13 6.73 10.78
CA ALA A 63 6.83 6.24 9.44
C ALA A 63 6.16 4.87 9.51
N LYS A 64 6.64 3.99 10.40
CA LYS A 64 6.00 2.70 10.67
C LYS A 64 4.54 2.86 11.11
N ARG A 65 4.25 3.82 12.00
CA ARG A 65 2.88 4.09 12.46
C ARG A 65 1.98 4.60 11.33
N VAL A 66 2.48 5.52 10.50
CA VAL A 66 1.73 6.02 9.34
C VAL A 66 1.48 4.90 8.33
N ASN A 67 2.51 4.11 7.99
CA ASN A 67 2.38 2.96 7.08
C ASN A 67 1.35 1.96 7.60
N PHE A 68 1.36 1.68 8.91
CA PHE A 68 0.33 0.86 9.55
C PHE A 68 -1.08 1.43 9.37
N TRP A 69 -1.28 2.72 9.65
CA TRP A 69 -2.61 3.33 9.50
C TRP A 69 -3.09 3.33 8.06
N CYS A 70 -2.20 3.55 7.09
CA CYS A 70 -2.53 3.38 5.68
C CYS A 70 -2.93 1.92 5.36
N GLY A 71 -2.20 0.93 5.87
CA GLY A 71 -2.56 -0.49 5.72
C GLY A 71 -3.91 -0.83 6.37
N PHE A 72 -4.19 -0.28 7.55
CA PHE A 72 -5.45 -0.45 8.26
C PHE A 72 -6.62 0.16 7.48
N LEU A 73 -6.47 1.39 7.00
CA LEU A 73 -7.48 2.05 6.18
C LEU A 73 -7.71 1.27 4.89
N LEU A 74 -6.66 0.81 4.21
CA LEU A 74 -6.79 0.02 2.98
C LEU A 74 -7.50 -1.31 3.24
N THR A 75 -7.17 -2.00 4.34
CA THR A 75 -7.85 -3.23 4.77
C THR A 75 -9.34 -2.96 5.03
N SER A 76 -9.65 -1.87 5.72
CA SER A 76 -11.04 -1.47 6.01
C SER A 76 -11.81 -1.13 4.74
N HIS A 77 -11.18 -0.42 3.80
CA HIS A 77 -11.77 -0.14 2.49
C HIS A 77 -12.03 -1.42 1.71
N GLY A 78 -11.08 -2.38 1.71
CA GLY A 78 -11.28 -3.70 1.09
C GLY A 78 -12.44 -4.46 1.72
N PHE A 79 -12.53 -4.45 3.05
CA PHE A 79 -13.63 -5.04 3.78
C PHE A 79 -14.98 -4.42 3.41
N PHE A 80 -15.10 -3.09 3.38
CA PHE A 80 -16.33 -2.44 2.93
C PHE A 80 -16.63 -2.72 1.47
N ALA A 81 -15.62 -2.78 0.61
CA ALA A 81 -15.80 -3.09 -0.81
C ALA A 81 -16.44 -4.47 -1.02
N LEU A 82 -16.16 -5.46 -0.17
CA LEU A 82 -16.79 -6.79 -0.24
C LEU A 82 -18.31 -6.73 -0.17
N PHE A 83 -18.88 -5.80 0.59
CA PHE A 83 -20.33 -5.73 0.79
C PHE A 83 -20.99 -4.65 -0.07
N TRP A 84 -20.31 -3.52 -0.32
CA TRP A 84 -20.92 -2.35 -0.96
C TRP A 84 -20.43 -2.02 -2.37
N SER A 85 -19.36 -2.65 -2.87
CA SER A 85 -18.85 -2.31 -4.21
C SER A 85 -19.70 -2.90 -5.32
N LYS A 86 -20.46 -2.04 -6.03
CA LYS A 86 -21.18 -2.41 -7.26
C LYS A 86 -20.22 -2.64 -8.43
N LYS A 87 -19.34 -1.67 -8.68
CA LYS A 87 -18.42 -1.68 -9.82
C LYS A 87 -17.47 -2.88 -9.82
N TYR A 88 -16.94 -3.29 -8.67
CA TYR A 88 -16.06 -4.46 -8.62
C TYR A 88 -16.82 -5.76 -8.86
N ARG A 89 -18.07 -5.86 -8.39
CA ARG A 89 -18.94 -7.01 -8.68
C ARG A 89 -19.26 -7.10 -10.17
N GLU A 90 -19.52 -5.97 -10.83
CA GLU A 90 -19.75 -5.92 -12.27
C GLU A 90 -18.52 -6.35 -13.09
N ILE A 91 -17.31 -5.90 -12.70
CA ILE A 91 -16.08 -6.22 -13.42
C ILE A 91 -15.63 -7.67 -13.19
N LEU A 92 -15.72 -8.17 -11.95
CA LEU A 92 -15.17 -9.48 -11.57
C LEU A 92 -16.20 -10.63 -11.62
N GLY A 93 -17.49 -10.31 -11.68
CA GLY A 93 -18.58 -11.29 -11.72
C GLY A 93 -18.47 -12.33 -10.61
N GLU A 94 -18.54 -13.61 -10.97
CA GLU A 94 -18.44 -14.75 -10.05
C GLU A 94 -17.12 -14.80 -9.27
N GLN A 95 -16.04 -14.23 -9.81
CA GLN A 95 -14.72 -14.22 -9.16
C GLN A 95 -14.60 -13.13 -8.09
N PHE A 96 -15.60 -12.24 -7.97
CA PHE A 96 -15.56 -11.09 -7.08
C PHE A 96 -15.19 -11.47 -5.64
N LEU A 97 -15.89 -12.44 -5.05
CA LEU A 97 -15.67 -12.84 -3.66
C LEU A 97 -14.27 -13.45 -3.47
N LEU A 98 -13.81 -14.25 -4.45
CA LEU A 98 -12.48 -14.85 -4.39
C LEU A 98 -11.41 -13.76 -4.45
N VAL A 99 -11.44 -12.90 -5.47
CA VAL A 99 -10.41 -11.87 -5.70
C VAL A 99 -10.42 -10.83 -4.58
N CYS A 100 -11.56 -10.18 -4.33
CA CYS A 100 -11.64 -9.14 -3.29
C CYS A 100 -11.46 -9.74 -1.90
N GLY A 101 -11.93 -10.97 -1.66
CA GLY A 101 -11.81 -11.64 -0.36
C GLY A 101 -10.36 -11.98 -0.05
N VAL A 102 -9.64 -12.57 -1.01
CA VAL A 102 -8.22 -12.91 -0.86
C VAL A 102 -7.37 -11.65 -0.70
N ILE A 103 -7.63 -10.59 -1.48
CA ILE A 103 -6.90 -9.31 -1.34
C ILE A 103 -7.13 -8.71 0.05
N THR A 104 -8.38 -8.64 0.49
CA THR A 104 -8.73 -8.08 1.81
C THR A 104 -8.08 -8.87 2.94
N LEU A 105 -8.14 -10.21 2.88
CA LEU A 105 -7.52 -11.09 3.87
C LEU A 105 -5.99 -10.93 3.87
N THR A 106 -5.38 -10.80 2.69
CA THR A 106 -3.93 -10.58 2.55
C THR A 106 -3.51 -9.28 3.23
N PHE A 107 -4.22 -8.17 2.98
CA PHE A 107 -3.94 -6.90 3.65
C PHE A 107 -4.19 -6.94 5.15
N LEU A 108 -5.22 -7.65 5.61
CA LEU A 108 -5.47 -7.87 7.02
C LEU A 108 -4.27 -8.56 7.69
N VAL A 109 -3.81 -9.67 7.12
CA VAL A 109 -2.65 -10.43 7.64
C VAL A 109 -1.40 -9.56 7.61
N LEU A 110 -1.10 -8.88 6.51
CA LEU A 110 0.06 -8.00 6.39
C LEU A 110 0.04 -6.90 7.46
N THR A 111 -1.10 -6.25 7.66
CA THR A 111 -1.27 -5.15 8.61
C THR A 111 -1.15 -5.62 10.06
N CYS A 112 -1.82 -6.72 10.42
CA CYS A 112 -1.74 -7.30 11.77
C CYS A 112 -0.31 -7.76 12.09
N MET A 113 0.33 -8.49 11.17
CA MET A 113 1.69 -8.99 11.37
C MET A 113 2.70 -7.85 11.43
N TYR A 114 2.51 -6.80 10.64
CA TYR A 114 3.33 -5.61 10.68
C TYR A 114 3.26 -4.89 12.03
N ALA A 115 2.05 -4.66 12.57
CA ALA A 115 1.89 -4.06 13.89
C ALA A 115 2.52 -4.91 15.00
N LYS A 116 2.28 -6.22 14.98
CA LYS A 116 2.81 -7.16 15.97
C LYS A 116 4.33 -7.19 15.96
N ARG A 117 4.95 -7.23 14.78
CA ARG A 117 6.41 -7.36 14.65
C ARG A 117 7.15 -6.08 14.96
N ASN A 118 6.54 -4.92 14.67
CA ASN A 118 7.11 -3.63 15.03
C ASN A 118 6.72 -3.15 16.45
N ARG A 119 5.93 -3.94 17.20
CA ARG A 119 5.45 -3.60 18.56
C ARG A 119 4.81 -2.21 18.65
N LEU A 120 4.11 -1.76 17.59
CA LEU A 120 3.66 -0.37 17.46
C LEU A 120 2.76 0.13 18.59
N PHE A 121 2.03 -0.78 19.24
CA PHE A 121 1.07 -0.47 20.30
C PHE A 121 1.29 -1.30 21.57
N ALA A 122 2.42 -1.98 21.70
CA ALA A 122 2.77 -2.60 22.98
C ALA A 122 3.04 -1.48 23.98
N LYS A 123 2.45 -1.57 25.18
CA LYS A 123 2.92 -0.77 26.33
C LYS A 123 4.31 -1.30 26.71
N ASP A 124 5.23 -0.37 26.96
CA ASP A 124 6.57 -0.67 27.48
C ASP A 124 6.49 -1.34 28.85
#